data_AF-A0A958EPM8-F1
#
_entry.id   AF-A0A958EPM8-F1
#
_cell.length_a   1.000
_cell.length_b   1.000
_cell.length_c   1.000
_cell.angle_alpha   90.00
_cell.angle_beta   90.00
_cell.angle_gamma   90.00
#
_symmetry.space_group_name_H-M   'P 1'
#
loop_
_entity.id
_entity.type
_entity.pdbx_description
1 polymer ?
#
loop_
_entity_poly.entity_id
_entity_poly.type
_entity_poly.pdbx_seq_one_letter_code
_entity_poly.pdbx_strand_id
1 'polypeptide(L)' 'MLEAISERLDTILRKIKGEGRLTEDNIKESMAEVREALLEADVNFKVVKDFIRKVETKAIGTEVLK' A
#
# COMPACT_ATOMS: atom_id res chain seq x y z
N MET A 1 -1.18 -21.16 -0.88
CA MET A 1 -2.09 -20.06 -0.47
C MET A 1 -1.32 -18.87 0.10
N LEU A 2 -0.45 -19.06 1.11
CA LEU A 2 0.42 -17.99 1.64
C LEU A 2 1.47 -17.46 0.64
N GLU A 3 1.94 -18.33 -0.26
CA GLU A 3 2.93 -17.98 -1.29
C GLU A 3 2.38 -17.02 -2.35
N ALA A 4 1.12 -17.21 -2.78
CA ALA A 4 0.49 -16.33 -3.78
C ALA A 4 0.30 -14.89 -3.27
N ILE A 5 0.07 -14.74 -1.95
CA ILE A 5 0.00 -13.43 -1.29
C ILE A 5 1.40 -12.81 -1.22
N SER A 6 2.41 -13.62 -0.91
CA SER A 6 3.80 -13.17 -0.80
C SER A 6 4.33 -12.68 -2.15
N GLU A 7 4.04 -13.38 -3.25
CA GLU A 7 4.45 -12.93 -4.60
C GLU A 7 3.77 -11.63 -5.03
N ARG A 8 2.46 -11.48 -4.74
CA ARG A 8 1.75 -10.23 -5.03
C ARG A 8 2.31 -9.06 -4.23
N LEU A 9 2.58 -9.28 -2.94
CA LEU A 9 3.17 -8.25 -2.08
C LEU A 9 4.56 -7.83 -2.59
N ASP A 10 5.39 -8.80 -2.97
CA ASP A 10 6.75 -8.54 -3.44
C ASP A 10 6.76 -7.76 -4.77
N THR A 11 5.79 -8.04 -5.65
CA THR A 11 5.62 -7.33 -6.92
C THR A 11 5.19 -5.87 -6.69
N ILE A 12 4.25 -5.63 -5.78
CA ILE A 12 3.77 -4.29 -5.43
C ILE A 12 4.90 -3.49 -4.76
N LEU A 13 5.63 -4.10 -3.84
CA LEU A 13 6.78 -3.50 -3.17
C LEU A 13 7.89 -3.13 -4.17
N ARG A 14 8.17 -3.99 -5.16
CA ARG A 14 9.12 -3.69 -6.24
C ARG A 14 8.69 -2.51 -7.10
N LYS A 15 7.39 -2.39 -7.40
CA LYS A 15 6.84 -1.27 -8.18
C LYS A 15 7.01 0.05 -7.42
N ILE A 16 6.66 0.05 -6.13
CA ILE A 16 6.83 1.21 -5.22
C ILE A 16 8.31 1.58 -5.05
N LYS A 17 9.20 0.58 -4.95
CA LYS A 17 10.65 0.80 -4.80
C LYS A 17 11.32 1.24 -6.12
N GLY A 18 10.72 0.92 -7.25
CA GLY A 18 11.19 1.30 -8.60
C GLY A 18 10.79 2.72 -9.01
N GLU A 19 9.72 3.27 -8.42
CA GLU A 19 9.43 4.70 -8.49
C GLU A 19 10.37 5.43 -7.53
N GLY A 20 11.50 5.93 -8.05
CA GLY A 20 12.55 6.61 -7.27
C GLY A 20 12.11 7.85 -6.48
N ARG A 21 10.82 8.17 -6.46
CA ARG A 21 10.21 9.19 -5.61
C ARG A 21 8.75 8.85 -5.34
N LEU A 22 8.39 8.74 -4.07
CA LEU A 22 6.99 8.69 -3.67
C LEU A 22 6.42 10.11 -3.68
N THR A 23 5.34 10.29 -4.43
CA THR A 23 4.57 11.54 -4.51
C THR A 23 3.22 11.33 -3.85
N GLU A 24 2.54 12.40 -3.43
CA GLU A 24 1.20 12.26 -2.85
C GLU A 24 0.22 11.56 -3.82
N ASP A 25 0.37 11.80 -5.12
CA ASP A 25 -0.51 11.23 -6.14
C ASP A 25 -0.29 9.72 -6.30
N ASN A 26 0.96 9.25 -6.37
CA ASN A 26 1.23 7.80 -6.51
C ASN A 26 0.88 7.01 -5.24
N ILE A 27 1.02 7.63 -4.05
CA ILE A 27 0.59 7.03 -2.78
C ILE A 27 -0.93 6.88 -2.77
N LYS A 28 -1.67 7.93 -3.15
CA LYS A 28 -3.14 7.88 -3.17
C LYS A 28 -3.67 6.82 -4.14
N GLU A 29 -3.09 6.76 -5.33
CA GLU A 29 -3.45 5.75 -6.33
C GLU A 29 -3.19 4.33 -5.81
N SER A 30 -2.00 4.09 -5.26
CA SER A 30 -1.62 2.79 -4.68
C SER A 30 -2.50 2.40 -3.47
N MET A 31 -2.83 3.37 -2.61
CA MET A 31 -3.70 3.12 -1.44
C MET A 31 -5.15 2.82 -1.84
N ALA A 32 -5.61 3.31 -2.99
CA ALA A 32 -6.93 2.97 -3.52
C ALA A 32 -7.00 1.49 -3.93
N GLU A 33 -5.99 0.99 -4.64
CA GLU A 33 -5.88 -0.43 -4.99
C GLU A 33 -5.79 -1.32 -3.74
N VAL A 34 -4.98 -0.93 -2.75
CA VAL A 34 -4.85 -1.66 -1.48
C VAL A 34 -6.18 -1.68 -0.72
N ARG A 35 -6.96 -0.61 -0.76
CA ARG A 35 -8.29 -0.55 -0.13
C ARG A 35 -9.23 -1.60 -0.73
N GLU A 36 -9.28 -1.69 -2.05
CA GLU A 36 -10.14 -2.62 -2.77
C GLU A 36 -9.77 -4.06 -2.43
N ALA A 37 -8.49 -4.40 -2.53
CA ALA A 37 -7.97 -5.73 -2.19
C ALA A 37 -8.27 -6.14 -0.74
N LEU A 38 -8.19 -5.21 0.22
CA LEU A 38 -8.50 -5.50 1.62
C LEU A 38 -10.01 -5.70 1.86
N LEU A 39 -10.87 -4.98 1.14
CA LEU A 39 -12.32 -5.16 1.25
C LEU A 39 -12.77 -6.47 0.59
N GLU A 40 -12.17 -6.86 -0.54
CA GLU A 40 -12.40 -8.16 -1.18
C GLU A 40 -12.00 -9.34 -0.28
N ALA A 41 -11.02 -9.14 0.60
CA ALA A 41 -10.57 -10.15 1.56
C ALA A 41 -11.41 -10.20 2.86
N ASP A 42 -12.62 -9.62 2.87
CA ASP A 42 -13.51 -9.55 4.03
C ASP A 42 -12.91 -8.84 5.26
N VAL A 43 -11.98 -7.91 5.05
CA VAL A 43 -11.41 -7.11 6.16
C VAL A 43 -12.37 -6.00 6.58
N ASN A 44 -12.51 -5.81 7.89
CA ASN A 44 -13.39 -4.77 8.44
C ASN A 44 -12.99 -3.37 7.95
N PHE A 45 -13.96 -2.61 7.45
CA PHE A 45 -13.77 -1.26 6.93
C PHE A 45 -13.04 -0.30 7.88
N LYS A 46 -13.27 -0.37 9.21
CA LYS A 46 -12.54 0.47 10.17
C LYS A 46 -11.06 0.15 10.18
N VAL A 47 -10.69 -1.14 10.12
CA VAL A 47 -9.29 -1.59 10.09
C VAL A 47 -8.62 -1.11 8.81
N VAL A 48 -9.29 -1.26 7.66
CA VAL A 48 -8.77 -0.80 6.37
C VAL A 48 -8.54 0.72 6.37
N LYS A 49 -9.52 1.49 6.87
CA LYS A 49 -9.43 2.96 6.91
C LYS A 49 -8.28 3.43 7.80
N ASP A 50 -8.11 2.82 8.97
CA ASP A 50 -7.02 3.18 9.88
C ASP A 50 -5.65 2.72 9.37
N PHE A 51 -5.59 1.59 8.65
CA PHE A 51 -4.39 1.12 7.98
C PHE A 51 -3.93 2.12 6.90
N ILE A 52 -4.82 2.48 5.97
CA ILE A 52 -4.51 3.44 4.89
C ILE A 52 -4.05 4.77 5.48
N ARG A 53 -4.77 5.32 6.46
CA ARG A 53 -4.41 6.60 7.08
C ARG A 53 -3.01 6.56 7.72
N LYS A 54 -2.67 5.46 8.39
CA LYS A 54 -1.33 5.27 8.97
C LYS A 54 -0.24 5.17 7.91
N VAL A 55 -0.51 4.53 6.78
CA VAL A 55 0.44 4.36 5.68
C VAL A 55 0.64 5.69 4.95
N GLU A 56 -0.44 6.40 4.60
CA GLU A 56 -0.37 7.74 3.97
C GLU A 56 0.43 8.73 4.83
N THR A 57 0.15 8.79 6.13
CA THR A 57 0.86 9.69 7.06
C THR A 57 2.36 9.38 7.12
N LYS A 58 2.74 8.10 7.06
CA LYS A 58 4.15 7.69 7.05
C LYS A 58 4.81 7.91 5.70
N ALA A 59 4.11 7.67 4.61
CA ALA A 59 4.66 7.73 3.26
C ALA A 59 4.86 9.19 2.76
N ILE A 60 3.99 10.12 3.17
CA ILE A 60 4.11 11.55 2.81
C ILE A 60 5.29 12.21 3.55
N GLY A 61 5.68 11.72 4.73
CA GLY A 61 6.73 12.31 5.57
C GLY A 61 8.05 11.55 5.63
N THR A 62 8.12 10.33 5.10
CA THR A 62 9.35 9.52 5.10
C THR A 62 9.87 9.47 3.67
N GLU A 63 11.09 9.95 3.43
CA GLU A 63 11.85 9.48 2.27
C GLU A 63 11.93 7.95 2.39
N VAL A 64 11.06 7.22 1.69
CA VAL A 64 10.99 5.74 1.74
C VAL A 64 12.21 5.07 1.06
N LEU A 65 13.27 5.86 0.82
CA LEU A 65 14.54 5.41 0.27
C LEU A 65 15.69 5.99 1.10
N LYS A 66 16.08 5.25 2.13
CA LYS A 66 17.50 4.92 2.31
C LYS A 66 17.66 3.41 2.20
#